data_AF-D3RNF1-F1
#
_entry.id   AF-D3RNF1-F1
#
_cell.length_a   1.000
_cell.length_b   1.000
_cell.length_c   1.000
_cell.angle_alpha   90.00
_cell.angle_beta   90.00
_cell.angle_gamma   90.00
#
_symmetry.space_group_name_H-M   'P 1'
#
loop_
_entity.id
_entity.type
_entity.pdbx_description
1 polymer ?
#
loop_
_entity_poly.entity_id
_entity_poly.type
_entity_poly.pdbx_seq_one_letter_code
_entity_poly.pdbx_strand_id
1 'polypeptide(L)'
;MTTEHLSRERVLEVIADRFGHSDFSTRELAEALGVTEPQVRGALGWLVHARILHAVGGVRRLDCCQRPYRATLYRWTGKQIPPDPPGCRRSRPNALAAEWLARRW
;
A
#
# COMPACT_ATOMS: atom_id res chain seq x y z
N MET A 1 3.19 -24.75 1.66
CA MET A 1 3.40 -23.32 1.97
C MET A 1 2.04 -22.65 1.94
N THR A 2 1.45 -22.43 3.10
CA THR A 2 0.22 -21.65 3.23
C THR A 2 0.54 -20.22 2.82
N THR A 3 -0.06 -19.76 1.72
CA THR A 3 0.01 -18.36 1.29
C THR A 3 -0.75 -17.53 2.33
N GLU A 4 -0.06 -17.14 3.40
CA GLU A 4 -0.62 -16.17 4.34
C GLU A 4 -0.93 -14.90 3.55
N HIS A 5 -2.23 -14.56 3.53
CA HIS A 5 -2.71 -13.44 2.75
C HIS A 5 -2.24 -12.16 3.44
N LEU A 6 -1.32 -11.44 2.80
CA LEU A 6 -0.75 -10.21 3.32
C LEU A 6 -1.87 -9.17 3.53
N SER A 7 -2.16 -8.83 4.79
CA SER A 7 -3.21 -7.87 5.12
C SER A 7 -2.74 -6.43 4.87
N ARG A 8 -3.69 -5.53 4.61
CA ARG A 8 -3.37 -4.11 4.35
C ARG A 8 -2.87 -3.43 5.61
N GLU A 9 -3.42 -3.85 6.75
CA GLU A 9 -3.07 -3.45 8.10
C GLU A 9 -1.62 -3.79 8.37
N ARG A 10 -1.20 -5.03 8.07
CA ARG A 10 0.18 -5.45 8.27
C ARG A 10 1.16 -4.65 7.40
N VAL A 11 0.77 -4.37 6.16
CA VAL A 11 1.57 -3.52 5.26
C VAL A 11 1.69 -2.11 5.83
N LEU A 12 0.60 -1.52 6.31
CA LEU A 12 0.63 -0.16 6.86
C LEU A 12 1.42 -0.07 8.17
N GLU A 13 1.30 -1.06 9.05
CA GLU A 13 2.11 -1.16 10.28
C GLU A 13 3.61 -1.11 9.95
N VAL A 14 4.05 -1.93 8.99
CA VAL A 14 5.47 -1.94 8.58
C VAL A 14 5.87 -0.63 7.92
N ILE A 15 4.97 0.00 7.15
CA ILE A 15 5.23 1.33 6.59
C ILE A 15 5.46 2.35 7.70
N ALA A 16 4.57 2.38 8.70
CA ALA A 16 4.63 3.32 9.80
C ALA A 16 5.88 3.10 10.67
N ASP A 17 6.23 1.84 10.97
CA ASP A 17 7.36 1.46 11.81
C ASP A 17 8.71 1.67 11.13
N ARG A 18 8.86 1.21 9.88
CA ARG A 18 10.17 1.14 9.20
C ARG A 18 10.52 2.36 8.37
N PHE A 19 9.51 3.01 7.79
CA PHE A 19 9.72 4.11 6.85
C PHE A 19 9.22 5.44 7.41
N GLY A 20 8.15 5.42 8.21
CA GLY A 20 7.53 6.64 8.72
C GLY A 20 7.13 7.57 7.57
N HIS A 21 7.65 8.80 7.56
CA HIS A 21 7.44 9.77 6.47
C HIS A 21 8.53 9.77 5.38
N SER A 22 9.47 8.82 5.44
CA SER A 22 10.51 8.66 4.43
C SER A 22 9.94 8.07 3.14
N ASP A 23 10.60 8.34 2.02
CA ASP A 23 10.22 7.80 0.72
C ASP A 23 10.68 6.34 0.59
N PHE A 24 9.82 5.48 0.06
CA PHE A 24 10.14 4.07 -0.13
C PHE A 24 9.59 3.54 -1.45
N SER A 25 10.23 2.52 -1.99
CA SER A 25 9.79 1.79 -3.17
C SER A 25 9.04 0.50 -2.80
N THR A 26 8.30 -0.05 -3.76
CA THR A 26 7.66 -1.36 -3.62
C THR A 26 8.65 -2.46 -3.23
N ARG A 27 9.88 -2.38 -3.73
CA ARG A 27 10.94 -3.35 -3.44
C ARG A 27 11.40 -3.27 -2.00
N GLU A 28 11.73 -2.07 -1.51
CA GLU A 28 12.17 -1.87 -0.12
C GLU A 28 11.07 -2.32 0.86
N LEU A 29 9.81 -2.08 0.53
CA LEU A 29 8.68 -2.57 1.32
C LEU A 29 8.56 -4.10 1.29
N ALA A 30 8.73 -4.73 0.13
CA ALA A 30 8.71 -6.18 -0.02
C ALA A 30 9.84 -6.83 0.79
N GLU A 31 11.04 -6.26 0.74
CA GLU A 31 12.20 -6.69 1.53
C GLU A 31 11.93 -6.54 3.04
N ALA A 32 11.35 -5.41 3.48
CA ALA A 32 11.00 -5.18 4.88
C ALA A 32 9.92 -6.17 5.40
N LEU A 33 9.03 -6.63 4.52
CA LEU A 33 7.99 -7.60 4.85
C LEU A 33 8.44 -9.07 4.67
N GLY A 34 9.62 -9.31 4.09
CA GLY A 34 10.09 -10.65 3.76
C GLY A 34 9.24 -11.36 2.69
N VAL A 35 8.64 -10.60 1.78
CA VAL A 35 7.74 -11.12 0.72
C VAL A 35 8.17 -10.68 -0.68
N THR A 36 7.50 -11.16 -1.71
CA THR A 36 7.78 -10.76 -3.10
C THR A 36 7.04 -9.47 -3.48
N GLU A 37 7.61 -8.67 -4.39
CA GLU A 37 6.97 -7.44 -4.89
C GLU A 37 5.53 -7.63 -5.41
N PRO A 38 5.18 -8.70 -6.15
CA PRO A 38 3.80 -8.93 -6.59
C PRO A 38 2.80 -9.03 -5.42
N GLN A 39 3.22 -9.58 -4.27
CA GLN A 39 2.34 -9.74 -3.11
C GLN A 39 1.98 -8.40 -2.46
N VAL A 40 2.91 -7.43 -2.45
CA VAL A 40 2.66 -6.09 -1.89
C VAL A 40 1.93 -5.15 -2.85
N ARG A 41 2.01 -5.36 -4.18
CA ARG A 41 1.40 -4.46 -5.19
C ARG A 41 -0.10 -4.27 -4.98
N GLY A 42 -0.84 -5.32 -4.64
CA GLY A 42 -2.28 -5.25 -4.40
C GLY A 42 -2.62 -4.35 -3.21
N ALA A 43 -1.89 -4.51 -2.09
CA ALA A 43 -2.07 -3.69 -0.90
C ALA A 43 -1.64 -2.23 -1.15
N LEU A 44 -0.50 -2.02 -1.79
CA LEU A 44 0.00 -0.70 -2.19
C LEU A 44 -1.00 0.06 -3.07
N GLY A 45 -1.54 -0.61 -4.10
CA GLY A 45 -2.53 -0.01 -4.98
C GLY A 45 -3.78 0.46 -4.24
N TRP A 46 -4.27 -0.33 -3.29
CA TRP A 46 -5.39 0.06 -2.44
C TRP A 46 -5.03 1.25 -1.54
N LEU A 47 -3.87 1.24 -0.88
CA LEU A 47 -3.43 2.32 0.01
C LEU A 47 -3.22 3.66 -0.73
N VAL A 48 -2.75 3.59 -1.97
CA VAL A 48 -2.64 4.77 -2.86
C VAL A 48 -4.04 5.27 -3.24
N HIS A 49 -4.94 4.38 -3.64
CA HIS A 49 -6.32 4.74 -3.97
C HIS A 49 -7.06 5.37 -2.78
N ALA A 50 -6.85 4.84 -1.57
CA ALA A 50 -7.38 5.36 -0.32
C ALA A 50 -6.71 6.68 0.15
N ARG A 51 -5.73 7.21 -0.61
CA ARG A 51 -4.95 8.41 -0.27
C ARG A 51 -4.24 8.32 1.09
N ILE A 52 -3.85 7.10 1.47
CA ILE A 52 -3.00 6.83 2.63
C ILE A 52 -1.53 6.96 2.22
N LEU A 53 -1.20 6.55 0.99
CA LEU A 53 0.10 6.76 0.35
C LEU A 53 -0.05 7.68 -0.86
N HIS A 54 1.00 8.44 -1.16
CA HIS A 54 1.12 9.17 -2.43
C HIS A 54 2.40 8.80 -3.15
N ALA A 55 2.34 8.74 -4.48
CA ALA A 55 3.54 8.64 -5.31
C ALA A 55 4.24 10.00 -5.32
N VAL A 56 5.53 10.02 -4.95
CA VAL A 56 6.34 11.24 -4.84
C VAL A 56 7.37 11.37 -5.95
N GLY A 57 7.56 10.33 -6.76
CA GLY A 57 8.47 10.34 -7.88
C GLY A 57 8.86 8.93 -8.31
N GLY A 58 10.02 8.82 -8.94
CA GLY A 58 10.58 7.51 -9.23
C GLY A 58 12.09 7.55 -9.35
N VAL A 59 12.72 6.45 -8.97
CA VAL A 59 14.17 6.25 -8.97
C VAL A 59 14.55 5.20 -10.01
N ARG A 60 15.68 5.40 -10.70
CA ARG A 60 16.22 4.39 -11.61
C ARG A 60 16.84 3.26 -10.80
N ARG A 61 16.44 2.01 -11.09
CA ARG A 61 16.95 0.79 -10.45
C ARG A 61 17.30 -0.23 -11.54
N LEU A 62 18.02 -1.28 -11.14
CA LEU A 62 18.30 -2.44 -11.99
C LEU A 62 17.47 -3.62 -11.50
N ASP A 63 16.89 -4.37 -12.43
CA ASP A 63 16.24 -5.65 -12.13
C ASP A 63 17.27 -6.78 -11.94
N CYS A 64 16.81 -8.00 -11.70
CA CYS A 64 17.67 -9.18 -11.55
C CYS A 64 18.47 -9.52 -12.82
N CYS A 65 18.08 -9.01 -13.99
CA CYS A 65 18.76 -9.16 -15.27
C CYS A 65 19.64 -7.96 -15.63
N GLN A 66 19.91 -7.07 -14.66
CA GLN A 66 20.63 -5.80 -14.85
C GLN A 66 19.99 -4.84 -15.86
N ARG A 67 18.69 -4.97 -16.11
CA ARG A 67 17.97 -4.04 -16.98
C ARG A 67 17.52 -2.83 -16.15
N PRO A 68 17.73 -1.61 -16.65
CA PRO A 68 17.26 -0.42 -15.96
C PRO A 68 15.73 -0.35 -16.01
N TYR A 69 15.12 -0.03 -14.87
CA TYR A 69 13.71 0.29 -14.77
C TYR A 69 13.49 1.49 -13.83
N ARG A 70 12.31 2.10 -13.89
CA ARG A 70 11.91 3.20 -13.01
C ARG A 70 11.01 2.65 -11.91
N ALA A 71 11.52 2.63 -10.67
CA ALA A 71 10.74 2.28 -9.50
C ALA A 71 10.00 3.51 -8.98
N THR A 72 8.69 3.40 -8.74
CA THR A 72 7.91 4.46 -8.10
C THR A 72 8.30 4.57 -6.63
N LEU A 73 8.45 5.80 -6.14
CA LEU A 73 8.60 6.11 -4.73
C LEU A 73 7.25 6.54 -4.14
N TYR A 74 6.96 6.04 -2.96
CA TYR A 74 5.77 6.30 -2.19
C TYR A 74 6.13 6.97 -0.87
N ARG A 75 5.25 7.84 -0.38
CA ARG A 75 5.33 8.45 0.94
C ARG A 75 4.04 8.22 1.70
N TRP A 76 4.16 7.91 3.00
CA TRP A 76 3.02 7.81 3.89
C TRP A 76 2.56 9.18 4.38
N THR A 77 1.24 9.37 4.34
CA THR A 77 0.56 10.62 4.73
C THR A 77 0.35 10.77 6.23
N GLY A 78 0.63 9.73 7.02
CA GLY A 78 0.24 9.66 8.43
C GLY A 78 -1.20 9.19 8.66
N LYS A 79 -2.00 8.98 7.60
CA LYS A 79 -3.37 8.45 7.73
C LYS A 79 -3.36 6.95 8.03
N GLN A 80 -4.31 6.54 8.86
CA GLN A 80 -4.58 5.13 9.17
C GLN A 80 -5.65 4.54 8.24
N ILE A 81 -5.72 3.21 8.16
CA ILE A 81 -6.83 2.52 7.50
C ILE A 81 -8.09 2.79 8.33
N PRO A 82 -9.18 3.35 7.73
CA PRO A 82 -10.41 3.53 8.46
C PRO A 82 -10.95 2.14 8.89
N PRO A 83 -11.41 1.99 10.14
CA PRO A 83 -12.02 0.74 10.58
C PRO A 83 -13.24 0.44 9.70
N ASP A 84 -13.41 -0.83 9.32
CA ASP A 84 -14.61 -1.24 8.60
C ASP A 84 -15.85 -0.85 9.42
N PRO A 85 -16.86 -0.21 8.82
CA PRO A 85 -18.07 0.11 9.55
C PRO A 85 -18.73 -1.18 10.06
N PRO A 86 -19.30 -1.18 11.27
CA PRO A 86 -19.96 -2.36 11.81
C PRO A 86 -21.09 -2.78 10.88
N GLY A 87 -20.97 -3.97 10.29
CA GLY A 87 -21.93 -4.54 9.34
C GLY A 87 -21.37 -4.93 7.96
N CYS A 88 -20.15 -4.54 7.61
CA CYS A 88 -19.51 -4.93 6.35
C CYS A 88 -18.92 -6.36 6.36
N ARG A 89 -19.75 -7.39 6.60
CA ARG A 89 -19.40 -8.75 6.19
C ARG A 89 -19.71 -8.89 4.68
N ARG A 90 -18.70 -8.75 3.82
CA ARG A 90 -18.72 -9.06 2.37
C ARG A 90 -19.40 -8.07 1.40
N SER A 91 -19.23 -6.77 1.57
CA SER A 91 -19.62 -5.85 0.49
C SER A 91 -18.57 -5.86 -0.63
N ARG A 92 -18.95 -6.38 -1.80
CA ARG A 92 -18.19 -6.32 -3.06
C ARG A 92 -17.65 -4.89 -3.33
N PRO A 93 -16.51 -4.77 -4.03
CA PRO A 93 -15.83 -3.49 -4.26
C PRO A 93 -16.62 -2.69 -5.30
N ASN A 94 -17.07 -1.47 -4.94
CA ASN A 94 -17.07 -0.26 -5.78
C ASN A 94 -18.14 0.80 -5.43
N ALA A 95 -19.11 0.55 -4.54
CA ALA A 95 -20.17 1.55 -4.31
C ALA A 95 -19.99 2.41 -3.03
N LEU A 96 -19.48 1.84 -1.94
CA LEU A 96 -19.59 2.48 -0.62
C LEU A 96 -18.46 3.45 -0.23
N ALA A 97 -17.31 3.43 -0.92
CA ALA A 97 -16.20 4.34 -0.59
C ALA A 97 -16.46 5.78 -1.07
N ALA A 98 -17.17 5.94 -2.20
CA ALA A 98 -17.53 7.26 -2.72
C ALA A 98 -18.63 7.93 -1.89
N GLU A 99 -19.63 7.17 -1.44
CA GLU A 99 -20.71 7.69 -0.60
C GLU A 99 -20.25 8.11 0.81
N TRP A 100 -19.26 7.41 1.38
CA TRP A 100 -18.68 7.82 2.67
C TRP A 100 -17.87 9.11 2.59
N LEU A 101 -17.16 9.35 1.48
CA LEU A 101 -16.42 10.59 1.27
C LEU A 101 -17.33 11.79 0.99
N ALA A 102 -18.53 11.57 0.43
CA ALA A 102 -19.48 12.63 0.10
C ALA A 102 -20.23 13.19 1.32
N ARG A 103 -20.26 12.49 2.46
CA ARG A 103 -21.00 12.90 3.67
C ARG A 103 -20.20 13.74 4.67
N ARG A 104 -18.99 14.18 4.33
CA ARG A 104 -18.11 14.93 5.25
C ARG A 104 -17.81 16.37 4.83
N TRP A 105 -18.71 16.99 4.07
CA TRP A 105 -18.77 18.43 3.83
C TRP A 105 -20.14 18.95 4.22
#